data_AF-A0A1B2YMA5-F1
#
_entry.id   AF-A0A1B2YMA5-F1
#
_cell.length_a   1.000
_cell.length_b   1.000
_cell.length_c   1.000
_cell.angle_alpha   90.00
_cell.angle_beta   90.00
_cell.angle_gamma   90.00
#
_symmetry.space_group_name_H-M   'P 1'
#
loop_
_entity.id
_entity.type
_entity.pdbx_description
1 polymer ?
#
loop_
_entity_poly.entity_id
_entity_poly.type
_entity_poly.pdbx_seq_one_letter_code
_entity_poly.pdbx_strand_id
1 'polypeptide(L)'
;MLVEKIGYTNFKVVNKTTGASFYVRNGHFLTDLQIKQMSFQPDMILEYAHYLGDHFKNQGHRNIGIYAESFVSLNGRSNQQFIDPEVDLLLEKESFKHKHWIIPFKDEIKGL
;
A
#
# COMPACT_ATOMS: atom_id res chain seq x y z
N MET A 1 0.10 23.63 8.92
CA MET A 1 -0.48 22.41 8.31
C MET A 1 -1.55 21.89 9.28
N LEU A 2 -2.78 21.63 8.81
CA LEU A 2 -3.90 21.18 9.67
C LEU A 2 -3.95 19.66 9.86
N VAL A 3 -3.26 18.90 9.01
CA VAL A 3 -3.21 17.43 9.05
C VAL A 3 -1.79 16.95 8.79
N GLU A 4 -1.27 16.10 9.66
CA GLU A 4 -0.03 15.37 9.50
C GLU A 4 -0.32 13.88 9.33
N LYS A 5 0.30 13.26 8.32
CA LYS A 5 0.32 11.81 8.11
C LYS A 5 1.76 11.35 7.96
N ILE A 6 2.11 10.30 8.69
CA ILE A 6 3.39 9.60 8.50
C ILE A 6 3.05 8.15 8.21
N GLY A 7 3.50 7.67 7.07
CA GLY A 7 3.21 6.32 6.60
C GLY A 7 4.46 5.46 6.51
N TYR A 8 4.25 4.16 6.63
CA TYR A 8 5.19 3.13 6.30
C TYR A 8 4.46 2.09 5.45
N THR A 9 4.89 1.89 4.20
CA THR A 9 4.26 0.93 3.29
C THR A 9 5.30 0.13 2.54
N ASN A 10 5.25 -1.20 2.68
CA ASN A 10 6.03 -2.16 1.90
C ASN A 10 5.11 -3.04 1.08
N PHE A 11 5.66 -3.56 -0.02
CA PHE A 11 4.92 -4.44 -0.92
C PHE A 11 5.53 -5.84 -0.89
N LYS A 12 4.64 -6.83 -0.85
CA LYS A 12 4.95 -8.26 -0.93
C LYS A 12 4.40 -8.79 -2.24
N VAL A 13 5.26 -9.37 -3.05
CA VAL A 13 4.91 -10.06 -4.29
C VAL A 13 4.76 -11.54 -3.96
N VAL A 14 3.61 -12.12 -4.26
CA VAL A 14 3.32 -13.54 -3.95
C VAL A 14 3.01 -14.29 -5.23
N ASN A 15 3.70 -15.40 -5.49
CA ASN A 15 3.29 -16.34 -6.53
C ASN A 15 2.12 -17.18 -5.99
N LYS A 16 0.93 -17.01 -6.57
CA LYS A 16 -0.29 -17.67 -6.12
C LYS A 16 -0.33 -19.17 -6.41
N THR A 17 0.53 -19.68 -7.28
CA THR A 17 0.63 -21.13 -7.56
C THR A 17 1.51 -21.84 -6.53
N THR A 18 2.66 -21.25 -6.18
CA THR A 18 3.65 -21.91 -5.31
C THR A 18 3.61 -21.43 -3.86
N GLY A 19 2.95 -20.30 -3.59
CA GLY A 19 2.97 -19.62 -2.30
C GLY A 19 4.28 -18.89 -1.99
N ALA A 20 5.29 -18.97 -2.87
CA ALA A 20 6.55 -18.28 -2.68
C ALA A 20 6.37 -16.76 -2.77
N SER A 21 7.04 -16.01 -1.90
CA SER A 21 6.91 -14.55 -1.85
C SER A 21 8.23 -13.85 -1.58
N PHE A 22 8.31 -12.58 -1.98
CA PHE A 22 9.42 -11.69 -1.65
C PHE A 22 8.93 -10.26 -1.43
N TYR A 23 9.70 -9.49 -0.66
CA TYR A 23 9.43 -8.07 -0.44
C TYR A 23 10.13 -7.20 -1.48
N VAL A 24 9.46 -6.11 -1.86
CA VAL A 24 9.98 -5.10 -2.78
C VAL A 24 10.75 -4.05 -2.00
N ARG A 25 11.95 -3.72 -2.47
CA ARG A 25 12.67 -2.55 -2.00
C ARG A 25 12.22 -1.32 -2.79
N ASN A 26 11.34 -0.51 -2.21
CA ASN A 26 10.71 0.63 -2.89
C ASN A 26 11.74 1.61 -3.51
N GLY A 27 12.90 1.81 -2.86
CA GLY A 27 13.97 2.68 -3.35
C GLY A 27 14.65 2.25 -4.65
N HIS A 28 14.35 1.05 -5.17
CA HIS A 28 14.77 0.65 -6.53
C HIS A 28 13.85 1.22 -7.62
N PHE A 29 12.67 1.74 -7.27
CA PHE A 29 11.63 2.17 -8.20
C PHE A 29 11.18 3.61 -7.99
N LEU A 30 11.19 4.06 -6.74
CA LEU A 30 10.68 5.36 -6.33
C LEU A 30 11.78 6.19 -5.70
N THR A 31 11.73 7.51 -5.94
CA THR A 31 12.52 8.49 -5.19
C THR A 31 12.04 8.60 -3.74
N ASP A 32 12.89 9.11 -2.84
CA ASP A 32 12.51 9.30 -1.42
C ASP A 32 11.24 10.13 -1.25
N LEU A 33 11.04 11.15 -2.10
CA LEU A 33 9.83 11.96 -2.09
C LEU A 33 8.60 11.14 -2.49
N GLN A 34 8.70 10.33 -3.54
CA GLN A 34 7.60 9.45 -3.97
C GLN A 34 7.30 8.38 -2.92
N ILE A 35 8.32 7.78 -2.29
CA ILE A 35 8.13 6.83 -1.19
C ILE A 35 7.38 7.50 -0.05
N LYS A 36 7.82 8.69 0.35
CA LYS A 36 7.16 9.45 1.42
C LYS A 36 5.69 9.70 1.10
N GLN A 37 5.38 10.20 -0.09
CA GLN A 37 4.01 10.50 -0.50
C GLN A 37 3.15 9.22 -0.63
N MET A 38 3.69 8.16 -1.23
CA MET A 38 3.00 6.89 -1.41
C MET A 38 2.68 6.22 -0.07
N SER A 39 3.55 6.35 0.93
CA SER A 39 3.44 5.62 2.20
C SER A 39 2.12 5.81 2.97
N PHE A 40 1.36 6.86 2.71
CA PHE A 40 0.08 7.14 3.40
C PHE A 40 -1.07 7.53 2.45
N GLN A 41 -0.85 7.48 1.13
CA GLN A 41 -1.86 7.83 0.14
C GLN A 41 -2.37 6.57 -0.55
N PRO A 42 -3.64 6.18 -0.33
CA PRO A 42 -4.15 4.90 -0.80
C PRO A 42 -4.11 4.78 -2.33
N ASP A 43 -4.40 5.88 -3.03
CA ASP A 43 -4.41 5.91 -4.49
C ASP A 43 -3.00 5.66 -5.06
N MET A 44 -1.97 6.27 -4.45
CA MET A 44 -0.57 6.03 -4.83
C MET A 44 -0.09 4.62 -4.47
N ILE A 45 -0.58 4.05 -3.36
CA ILE A 45 -0.30 2.65 -2.98
C ILE A 45 -0.86 1.71 -4.05
N LEU A 46 -2.11 1.94 -4.49
CA LEU A 46 -2.75 1.14 -5.52
C LEU A 46 -2.05 1.30 -6.88
N GLU A 47 -1.76 2.53 -7.29
CA GLU A 47 -1.04 2.81 -8.54
C GLU A 47 0.33 2.12 -8.56
N TYR A 48 1.08 2.22 -7.46
CA TYR A 48 2.38 1.58 -7.36
C TYR A 48 2.27 0.05 -7.33
N ALA A 49 1.22 -0.52 -6.71
CA ALA A 49 0.96 -1.96 -6.77
C ALA A 49 0.77 -2.45 -8.20
N HIS A 50 0.00 -1.73 -9.02
CA HIS A 50 -0.18 -2.06 -10.43
C HIS A 50 1.12 -1.93 -11.22
N TYR A 51 1.89 -0.86 -11.00
CA TYR A 51 3.20 -0.68 -11.60
C TYR A 51 4.15 -1.86 -11.29
N LEU A 52 4.20 -2.31 -10.04
CA LEU A 52 4.98 -3.48 -9.63
C LEU A 52 4.46 -4.76 -10.31
N GLY A 53 3.14 -4.93 -10.39
CA GLY A 53 2.52 -6.04 -11.10
C GLY A 53 2.98 -6.13 -12.55
N ASP A 54 2.97 -5.02 -13.28
CA ASP A 54 3.40 -4.97 -14.68
C ASP A 54 4.91 -5.18 -14.81
N HIS A 55 5.71 -4.59 -13.92
CA HIS A 55 7.16 -4.77 -13.88
C HIS A 55 7.55 -6.25 -13.75
N PHE A 56 7.01 -6.95 -12.75
CA PHE A 56 7.37 -8.34 -12.50
C PHE A 56 6.77 -9.30 -13.54
N LYS A 57 5.58 -9.01 -14.09
CA LYS A 57 5.05 -9.76 -15.24
C LYS A 57 5.98 -9.66 -16.45
N ASN A 58 6.51 -8.47 -16.73
CA ASN A 58 7.45 -8.25 -17.83
C ASN A 58 8.81 -8.95 -17.60
N GLN A 59 9.16 -9.26 -16.35
CA GLN A 59 10.32 -10.10 -16.00
C GLN A 59 10.05 -11.61 -16.07
N GLY A 60 8.83 -12.01 -16.43
CA GLY A 60 8.45 -13.42 -16.60
C GLY A 60 7.76 -14.04 -15.39
N HIS A 61 7.51 -13.29 -14.31
CA HIS A 61 6.69 -13.79 -13.20
C HIS A 61 5.25 -13.99 -13.67
N ARG A 62 4.66 -15.14 -13.31
CA ARG A 62 3.27 -15.50 -13.66
C ARG A 62 2.47 -15.76 -12.40
N ASN A 63 1.16 -15.55 -12.49
CA ASN A 63 0.20 -15.78 -11.41
C ASN A 63 0.60 -15.09 -10.09
N ILE A 64 1.00 -13.83 -10.16
CA ILE A 64 1.39 -13.05 -8.97
C ILE A 64 0.21 -12.27 -8.39
N GLY A 65 0.25 -12.05 -7.08
CA GLY A 65 -0.53 -11.02 -6.37
C GLY A 65 0.40 -10.03 -5.70
N ILE A 66 -0.08 -8.80 -5.49
CA ILE A 66 0.65 -7.73 -4.79
C ILE A 66 -0.14 -7.33 -3.56
N TYR A 67 0.51 -7.45 -2.41
CA TYR A 67 -0.08 -7.16 -1.10
C TYR A 67 0.73 -6.03 -0.44
N ALA A 68 0.05 -5.17 0.32
CA ALA A 68 0.70 -4.06 1.02
C ALA A 68 0.65 -4.25 2.54
N GLU A 69 1.81 -4.17 3.17
CA GLU A 69 1.92 -3.96 4.61
C GLU A 69 2.03 -2.46 4.84
N SER A 70 0.95 -1.84 5.29
CA SER A 70 0.85 -0.38 5.40
C SER A 70 0.36 0.04 6.78
N PHE A 71 1.12 0.93 7.41
CA PHE A 71 0.80 1.53 8.69
C PHE A 71 0.89 3.04 8.60
N VAL A 72 -0.13 3.75 9.09
CA VAL A 72 -0.19 5.21 9.04
C VAL A 72 -0.50 5.76 10.43
N SER A 73 0.25 6.79 10.83
CA SER A 73 -0.11 7.66 11.95
C SER A 73 -0.78 8.93 11.47
N LEU A 74 -1.74 9.42 12.25
CA LEU A 74 -2.51 10.63 11.96
C LEU A 74 -2.41 11.61 13.14
N ASN A 75 -1.81 12.79 12.90
CA ASN A 75 -1.66 13.85 13.88
C ASN A 75 -1.05 13.36 15.22
N GLY A 76 0.11 12.71 15.14
CA GLY A 76 0.86 12.24 16.32
C GLY A 76 0.29 11.01 17.04
N ARG A 77 -0.83 10.44 16.59
CA ARG A 77 -1.40 9.19 17.14
C ARG A 77 -0.54 7.97 16.78
N SER A 78 -0.70 6.89 17.55
CA SER A 78 -0.08 5.60 17.24
C SER A 78 -0.41 5.16 15.81
N ASN A 79 0.56 4.52 15.16
CA ASN A 79 0.35 3.97 13.83
C ASN A 79 -0.72 2.86 13.88
N GLN A 80 -1.57 2.83 12.85
CA GLN A 80 -2.60 1.81 12.68
C GLN A 80 -2.47 1.18 11.30
N GLN A 81 -2.87 -0.08 11.17
CA GLN A 81 -2.96 -0.74 9.86
C GLN A 81 -3.87 0.10 8.96
N PHE A 82 -3.34 0.45 7.78
CA PHE A 82 -4.00 1.37 6.86
C PHE A 82 -4.63 0.65 5.68
N ILE A 83 -3.90 -0.31 5.10
CA ILE A 83 -4.36 -1.15 3.98
C ILE A 83 -4.55 -2.57 4.50
N ASP A 84 -5.62 -3.26 4.07
CA ASP A 84 -5.83 -4.66 4.42
C ASP A 84 -4.71 -5.54 3.81
N PRO A 85 -3.88 -6.22 4.63
CA PRO A 85 -2.73 -6.98 4.14
C PRO A 85 -3.14 -8.26 3.39
N GLU A 86 -4.40 -8.68 3.47
CA GLU A 86 -4.93 -9.89 2.83
C GLU A 86 -5.55 -9.60 1.44
N VAL A 87 -5.71 -8.33 1.07
CA VAL A 87 -6.26 -7.94 -0.23
C VAL A 87 -5.16 -7.88 -1.29
N ASP A 88 -5.38 -8.57 -2.40
CA ASP A 88 -4.52 -8.44 -3.59
C ASP A 88 -4.87 -7.17 -4.36
N LEU A 89 -4.02 -6.17 -4.24
CA LEU A 89 -4.18 -4.86 -4.86
C LEU A 89 -4.16 -4.93 -6.40
N LEU A 90 -3.64 -6.00 -7.03
CA LEU A 90 -3.73 -6.13 -8.49
C LEU A 90 -5.14 -6.37 -9.01
N LEU A 91 -6.06 -6.84 -8.17
CA LEU A 91 -7.45 -7.06 -8.53
C LEU A 91 -8.33 -5.83 -8.28
N GLU A 92 -7.83 -4.91 -7.47
CA GLU A 92 -8.50 -3.66 -7.16
C GLU A 92 -8.42 -2.68 -8.32
N LYS A 93 -9.37 -1.75 -8.37
CA LYS A 93 -9.43 -0.71 -9.40
C LYS A 93 -9.67 0.64 -8.76
N GLU A 94 -9.00 1.65 -9.32
CA GLU A 94 -9.22 3.02 -8.88
C GLU A 94 -10.65 3.45 -9.17
N SER A 95 -11.30 4.04 -8.16
CA SER A 95 -12.64 4.59 -8.27
C SER A 95 -12.95 5.54 -7.11
N PHE A 96 -13.90 6.44 -7.34
CA PHE A 96 -14.47 7.28 -6.29
C PHE A 96 -15.43 6.54 -5.34
N LYS A 97 -15.66 5.24 -5.55
CA LYS A 97 -16.49 4.43 -4.65
C LYS A 97 -15.72 4.14 -3.36
N HIS A 98 -16.44 3.67 -2.35
CA HIS A 98 -15.82 3.21 -1.12
C HIS A 98 -14.83 2.07 -1.41
N LYS A 99 -13.57 2.26 -0.99
CA LYS A 99 -12.47 1.32 -1.14
C LYS A 99 -12.45 0.40 0.07
N HIS A 100 -12.90 -0.84 -0.12
CA HIS A 100 -13.04 -1.82 0.95
C HIS A 100 -11.70 -2.31 1.53
N TRP A 101 -10.61 -2.14 0.77
CA TRP A 101 -9.24 -2.48 1.17
C TRP A 101 -8.55 -1.40 2.01
N ILE A 102 -9.20 -0.25 2.24
CA ILE A 102 -8.73 0.75 3.20
C ILE A 102 -9.39 0.47 4.55
N ILE A 103 -8.58 0.25 5.58
CA ILE A 103 -9.09 -0.04 6.92
C ILE A 103 -9.67 1.25 7.53
N PRO A 104 -10.93 1.25 8.01
CA PRO A 104 -11.53 2.41 8.64
C PRO A 104 -10.77 2.81 9.92
N PHE A 105 -10.49 4.11 10.04
CA PHE A 105 -9.97 4.69 11.26
C PHE A 105 -11.06 4.72 12.34
N LYS A 106 -10.80 4.08 13.49
CA LYS A 106 -11.79 3.91 14.58
C LYS A 106 -11.51 4.76 15.81
N ASP A 107 -10.42 5.51 15.82
CA ASP A 107 -10.06 6.32 16.97
C ASP A 107 -10.85 7.62 17.00
N GLU A 108 -11.21 8.06 18.21
CA GLU A 108 -11.98 9.28 18.39
C GLU A 108 -11.07 10.50 18.25
N ILE A 109 -11.40 11.41 17.34
CA ILE A 109 -10.66 12.67 17.19
C ILE A 109 -11.16 13.65 18.27
N LYS A 110 -10.57 13.56 19.45
CA LYS A 110 -10.71 14.59 20.48
C LYS A 110 -9.95 15.82 20.00
N GLY A 111 -10.67 16.91 19.73
CA GLY A 111 -10.07 18.22 19.53
C GLY A 111 -9.29 18.64 20.78
N LEU A 112 -8.35 19.57 20.61
CA LEU A 112 -7.74 20.29 21.74
C LEU A 112 -8.78 21.16 22.44
#